data_AF-A0A7E5WF77-F1
#
_entry.id   AF-A0A7E5WF77-F1
#
_cell.length_a   1.000
_cell.length_b   1.000
_cell.length_c   1.000
_cell.angle_alpha   90.00
_cell.angle_beta   90.00
_cell.angle_gamma   90.00
#
_symmetry.space_group_name_H-M   'P 1'
#
loop_
_entity.id
_entity.type
_entity.pdbx_description
1 polymer ?
#
loop_
_entity_poly.entity_id
_entity_poly.type
_entity_poly.pdbx_seq_one_letter_code
_entity_poly.pdbx_strand_id
1 'polypeptide(L)'
;MPQYCAVPMCTEKKRGHKFPRDEAVAKQWLVAIRRETYIPSKYARVCYKHFMPDDYAVHKEPTTDNPPPKLKPQAVPSQFTWNQKSDEKKEIKRKRALQHQINRESGKNGSNKNSCEEPYNFDDSSQELELVIDMDPQTRDIGVQCSLCKC
;
A
#
# COMPACT_ATOMS: atom_id res chain seq x y z
N MET A 1 -1.76 -34.98 5.72
CA MET A 1 -2.75 -34.12 5.02
C MET A 1 -2.33 -32.66 5.16
N PRO A 2 -1.91 -31.97 4.07
CA PRO A 2 -1.50 -30.57 4.16
C PRO A 2 -2.70 -29.72 4.58
N GLN A 3 -2.53 -28.98 5.68
CA GLN A 3 -3.57 -28.12 6.23
C GLN A 3 -3.44 -26.74 5.59
N TYR A 4 -4.53 -26.26 4.98
CA TYR A 4 -4.60 -24.91 4.44
C TYR A 4 -4.75 -23.88 5.56
N CYS A 5 -4.33 -22.65 5.30
CA CYS A 5 -4.58 -21.52 6.19
C CYS A 5 -6.09 -21.31 6.41
N ALA A 6 -6.50 -21.02 7.65
CA ALA A 6 -7.88 -20.73 8.02
C ALA A 6 -8.38 -19.37 7.48
N VAL A 7 -7.46 -18.53 6.98
CA VAL A 7 -7.78 -17.22 6.42
C VAL A 7 -8.40 -17.38 5.03
N PRO A 8 -9.57 -16.78 4.76
CA PRO A 8 -10.18 -16.79 3.43
C PRO A 8 -9.20 -16.34 2.35
N MET A 9 -9.24 -16.97 1.17
CA MET A 9 -8.40 -16.65 0.02
C MET A 9 -6.88 -16.81 0.24
N CYS A 10 -6.45 -17.35 1.39
CA CYS A 10 -5.05 -17.68 1.62
C CYS A 10 -4.78 -19.13 1.18
N THR A 11 -3.97 -19.28 0.14
CA THR A 11 -3.56 -20.58 -0.41
C THR A 11 -2.31 -21.14 0.24
N GLU A 12 -1.81 -20.50 1.30
CA GLU A 12 -0.55 -20.90 1.89
C GLU A 12 -0.62 -22.22 2.64
N LYS A 13 0.36 -23.09 2.34
CA LYS A 13 0.51 -24.42 2.92
C LYS A 13 1.63 -24.48 3.97
N LYS A 14 2.29 -23.35 4.23
CA LYS A 14 3.44 -23.25 5.14
C LYS A 14 3.01 -23.40 6.60
N ARG A 15 4.00 -23.66 7.47
CA ARG A 15 3.82 -23.74 8.92
C ARG A 15 3.03 -22.52 9.42
N GLY A 16 2.02 -22.79 10.24
CA GLY A 16 1.17 -21.77 10.83
C GLY A 16 0.89 -22.05 12.30
N HIS A 17 0.30 -21.06 12.94
CA HIS A 17 -0.06 -21.07 14.35
C HIS A 17 -1.44 -21.65 14.54
N LYS A 18 -1.59 -22.50 15.56
CA LYS A 18 -2.90 -23.00 15.96
C LYS A 18 -3.70 -21.86 16.59
N PHE A 19 -5.02 -22.00 16.57
CA PHE A 19 -5.87 -21.10 17.35
C PHE A 19 -5.48 -21.16 18.84
N PRO A 20 -5.47 -20.01 19.53
CA PRO A 20 -5.14 -19.95 20.95
C PRO A 20 -6.17 -20.72 21.78
N ARG A 21 -5.73 -21.22 22.94
CA ARG A 21 -6.62 -21.90 23.90
C ARG A 21 -7.59 -20.93 24.57
N ASP A 22 -7.16 -19.67 24.71
CA ASP A 22 -8.00 -18.60 25.23
C ASP A 22 -9.10 -18.26 24.22
N GLU A 23 -10.36 -18.45 24.63
CA GLU A 23 -11.52 -18.19 23.81
C GLU A 23 -11.67 -16.72 23.42
N ALA A 24 -11.24 -15.79 24.27
CA ALA A 24 -11.33 -14.36 23.98
C ALA A 24 -10.42 -14.00 22.80
N VAL A 25 -9.17 -14.46 22.83
CA VAL A 25 -8.20 -14.25 21.74
C VAL A 25 -8.62 -15.05 20.50
N ALA A 26 -9.15 -16.26 20.67
CA ALA A 26 -9.64 -17.06 19.55
C ALA A 26 -10.81 -16.36 18.83
N LYS A 27 -11.75 -15.76 19.56
CA LYS A 27 -12.83 -14.94 19.00
C LYS A 27 -12.28 -13.72 18.25
N GLN A 28 -11.27 -13.05 18.79
CA GLN A 28 -10.60 -11.95 18.09
C GLN A 28 -9.98 -12.41 16.76
N TRP A 29 -9.37 -13.60 16.73
CA TRP A 29 -8.86 -14.17 15.47
C TRP A 29 -9.99 -14.42 14.47
N LEU A 30 -11.12 -14.98 14.91
CA LEU A 30 -12.28 -15.25 14.06
C LEU A 30 -12.85 -13.96 13.45
N VAL A 31 -12.96 -12.89 14.25
CA VAL A 31 -13.37 -11.57 13.77
C VAL A 31 -12.34 -11.03 12.76
N ALA A 32 -11.05 -11.13 13.08
CA ALA A 32 -9.98 -10.62 12.22
C ALA A 32 -9.95 -11.31 10.84
N ILE A 33 -10.17 -12.62 10.78
CA ILE A 33 -10.25 -13.39 9.53
C ILE A 33 -11.63 -13.29 8.84
N ARG A 34 -12.57 -12.51 9.41
CA ARG A 34 -13.95 -12.34 8.93
C ARG A 34 -14.74 -13.65 8.86
N ARG A 35 -14.59 -14.49 9.88
CA ARG A 35 -15.30 -15.76 10.04
C ARG A 35 -15.83 -15.93 11.47
N GLU A 36 -16.72 -15.08 11.90
CA GLU A 36 -17.27 -15.07 13.27
C GLU A 36 -18.02 -16.36 13.64
N THR A 37 -18.69 -16.97 12.66
CA THR A 37 -19.46 -18.22 12.83
C THR A 37 -18.61 -19.49 12.63
N TYR A 38 -17.33 -19.36 12.31
CA TYR A 38 -16.47 -20.50 12.04
C TYR A 38 -15.95 -21.12 13.32
N ILE A 39 -16.11 -22.44 13.45
CA ILE A 39 -15.57 -23.22 14.56
C ILE A 39 -14.22 -23.81 14.13
N PRO A 40 -13.08 -23.31 14.65
CA PRO A 40 -11.79 -23.82 14.26
C PRO A 40 -11.59 -25.25 14.78
N SER A 41 -11.24 -26.16 13.88
CA SER A 41 -10.82 -27.51 14.25
C SER A 41 -9.48 -27.49 15.00
N LYS A 42 -9.15 -28.54 15.75
CA LYS A 42 -7.84 -28.73 16.42
C LYS A 42 -6.61 -28.62 15.50
N TYR A 43 -6.83 -28.77 14.20
CA TYR A 43 -5.79 -28.68 13.17
C TYR A 43 -5.84 -27.38 12.35
N ALA A 44 -6.85 -26.52 12.57
CA ALA A 44 -6.96 -25.24 11.91
C ALA A 44 -5.80 -24.33 12.30
N ARG A 45 -5.19 -23.66 11.32
CA ARG A 45 -4.01 -22.82 11.51
C ARG A 45 -4.09 -21.53 10.72
N VAL A 46 -3.49 -20.48 11.25
CA VAL A 46 -3.24 -19.22 10.54
C VAL A 46 -1.75 -19.13 10.22
N CYS A 47 -1.40 -18.89 8.96
CA CYS A 47 0.01 -18.83 8.55
C CYS A 47 0.69 -17.55 9.05
N TYR A 48 2.02 -17.59 9.14
CA TYR A 48 2.83 -16.50 9.71
C TYR A 48 2.66 -15.15 8.99
N LYS A 49 2.27 -15.13 7.70
CA LYS A 49 2.09 -13.91 6.90
C LYS A 49 1.01 -12.98 7.44
N HIS A 50 0.09 -13.50 8.24
CA HIS A 50 -1.01 -12.72 8.81
C HIS A 50 -0.65 -12.03 10.12
N PHE A 51 0.53 -12.31 10.68
CA PHE A 51 1.04 -11.71 11.90
C PHE A 51 2.15 -10.74 11.58
N MET A 52 2.27 -9.66 12.36
CA MET A 52 3.43 -8.79 12.28
C MET A 52 4.64 -9.44 12.96
N PRO A 53 5.87 -9.11 12.55
CA PRO A 53 7.08 -9.55 13.25
C PRO A 53 7.05 -9.19 14.74
N ASP A 54 6.42 -8.07 15.09
CA ASP A 54 6.29 -7.59 16.48
C ASP A 54 5.31 -8.41 17.32
N ASP A 55 4.44 -9.20 16.70
CA ASP A 55 3.51 -10.10 17.40
C ASP A 55 4.22 -11.35 17.95
N TYR A 56 5.46 -11.59 17.52
CA TYR A 56 6.26 -12.71 17.97
C TYR A 56 6.97 -12.39 19.28
N ALA A 57 6.96 -13.37 20.19
CA ALA A 57 7.71 -13.29 21.43
C ALA A 57 9.19 -13.56 21.12
N VAL A 58 10.06 -12.68 21.61
CA VAL A 58 11.51 -12.87 21.54
C VAL A 58 11.89 -13.91 22.60
N HIS A 59 11.99 -15.18 22.18
CA HIS A 59 12.45 -16.24 23.07
C HIS A 59 13.96 -16.40 22.93
N LYS A 60 14.69 -16.09 24.02
CA LYS A 60 16.08 -16.49 24.21
C LYS A 60 16.09 -17.67 25.18
N GLU A 61 15.66 -18.84 24.71
CA GLU A 61 15.86 -20.06 25.49
C GLU A 61 17.34 -20.44 25.39
N PRO A 62 18.08 -20.57 26.51
CA PRO A 62 19.53 -20.80 26.48
C PRO A 62 19.90 -22.21 25.99
N THR A 63 18.93 -23.12 25.88
CA THR A 63 19.15 -24.55 25.64
C THR A 63 18.81 -25.01 24.22
N THR A 64 18.32 -24.13 23.35
CA THR A 64 17.92 -24.53 21.99
C THR A 64 18.34 -23.48 20.98
N ASP A 65 19.22 -23.86 20.07
CA ASP A 65 19.55 -23.05 18.90
C ASP A 65 18.29 -22.90 18.03
N ASN A 66 17.80 -21.66 17.89
CA ASN A 66 16.64 -21.28 17.07
C ASN A 66 15.31 -22.00 17.44
N PRO A 67 14.67 -21.66 18.58
CA PRO A 67 13.34 -22.17 18.90
C PRO A 67 12.31 -21.75 17.83
N PRO A 68 11.27 -22.57 17.58
CA PRO A 68 10.21 -22.20 16.65
C PRO A 68 9.53 -20.91 17.13
N PRO A 69 9.20 -19.98 16.20
CA PRO A 69 8.64 -18.69 16.56
C PRO A 69 7.27 -18.89 17.25
N LYS A 70 7.12 -18.27 18.42
CA LYS A 70 5.86 -18.27 19.19
C LYS A 70 5.25 -16.89 19.16
N LEU A 71 3.92 -16.84 19.11
CA LEU A 71 3.17 -15.60 19.21
C LEU A 71 3.05 -15.17 20.68
N LYS A 72 2.99 -13.85 20.90
CA LYS A 72 2.60 -13.29 22.19
C LYS A 72 1.17 -13.74 22.56
N PRO A 73 0.82 -13.82 23.84
CA PRO A 73 -0.51 -14.31 24.28
C PRO A 73 -1.69 -13.54 23.67
N GLN A 74 -1.51 -12.24 23.47
CA GLN A 74 -2.52 -11.31 22.93
C GLN A 74 -2.33 -10.97 21.45
N ALA A 75 -1.48 -11.73 20.74
CA ALA A 75 -1.26 -11.50 19.31
C ALA A 75 -2.53 -11.83 18.51
N VAL A 76 -2.93 -10.93 17.61
CA VAL A 76 -4.08 -11.09 16.72
C VAL A 76 -3.61 -10.89 15.28
N PRO A 77 -4.00 -11.75 14.33
CA PRO A 77 -3.60 -11.57 12.94
C PRO A 77 -4.19 -10.27 12.40
N SER A 78 -3.36 -9.45 11.75
CA SER A 78 -3.72 -8.10 11.28
C SER A 78 -3.37 -7.86 9.80
N GLN A 79 -2.46 -8.68 9.25
CA GLN A 79 -1.96 -8.52 7.89
C GLN A 79 -2.88 -9.24 6.89
N PHE A 80 -3.82 -8.48 6.32
CA PHE A 80 -4.78 -8.98 5.34
C PHE A 80 -4.91 -8.03 4.13
N THR A 81 -5.18 -8.59 2.96
CA THR A 81 -5.35 -7.84 1.72
C THR A 81 -6.54 -6.87 1.76
N TRP A 82 -7.60 -7.20 2.51
CA TRP A 82 -8.77 -6.34 2.66
C TRP A 82 -8.54 -5.13 3.58
N ASN A 83 -7.47 -5.11 4.37
CA ASN A 83 -7.11 -3.94 5.19
C ASN A 83 -6.38 -2.87 4.35
N GLN A 84 -5.65 -3.29 3.30
CA GLN A 84 -4.80 -2.41 2.48
C GLN A 84 -5.55 -1.25 1.82
N LYS A 85 -6.76 -1.48 1.28
CA LYS A 85 -7.57 -0.43 0.66
C LYS A 85 -7.95 0.69 1.64
N SER A 86 -8.18 0.32 2.91
CA SER A 86 -8.54 1.29 3.94
C SER A 86 -7.33 2.10 4.37
N ASP A 87 -6.16 1.47 4.43
CA ASP A 87 -4.92 2.11 4.88
C ASP A 87 -4.35 3.03 3.81
N GLU A 88 -4.42 2.64 2.53
CA GLU A 88 -4.08 3.50 1.39
C GLU A 88 -4.92 4.81 1.39
N LYS A 89 -6.24 4.70 1.56
CA LYS A 89 -7.12 5.86 1.61
C LYS A 89 -6.80 6.78 2.80
N LYS A 90 -6.50 6.20 3.98
CA LYS A 90 -6.07 6.96 5.16
C LYS A 90 -4.75 7.67 4.90
N GLU A 91 -3.80 7.01 4.25
CA GLU A 91 -2.49 7.57 3.92
C GLU A 91 -2.60 8.74 2.92
N ILE A 92 -3.39 8.60 1.86
CA ILE A 92 -3.66 9.70 0.92
C ILE A 92 -4.26 10.91 1.67
N LYS A 93 -5.23 10.68 2.58
CA LYS A 93 -5.82 11.75 3.37
C LYS A 93 -4.80 12.42 4.30
N ARG A 94 -3.93 11.64 4.95
CA ARG A 94 -2.84 12.17 5.80
C ARG A 94 -1.87 13.03 4.99
N LYS A 95 -1.41 12.54 3.83
CA LYS A 95 -0.52 13.31 2.93
C LYS A 95 -1.15 14.62 2.47
N ARG A 96 -2.43 14.61 2.08
CA ARG A 96 -3.16 15.84 1.71
C ARG A 96 -3.28 16.84 2.85
N ALA A 97 -3.56 16.36 4.07
CA ALA A 97 -3.65 17.22 5.25
C ALA A 97 -2.29 17.86 5.59
N LEU A 98 -1.21 17.08 5.52
CA LEU A 98 0.15 17.56 5.75
C LEU A 98 0.56 18.60 4.68
N GLN A 99 0.24 18.35 3.41
CA GLN A 99 0.48 19.32 2.33
C GLN A 99 -0.23 20.66 2.58
N HIS A 100 -1.48 20.63 3.03
CA HIS A 100 -2.23 21.85 3.34
C HIS A 100 -1.64 22.61 4.56
N GLN A 101 -1.10 21.90 5.55
CA GLN A 101 -0.39 22.53 6.68
C GLN A 101 0.89 23.23 6.21
N ILE A 102 1.72 22.56 5.41
CA ILE A 102 2.95 23.13 4.83
C ILE A 102 2.63 24.40 4.02
N ASN A 103 1.63 24.34 3.13
CA ASN A 103 1.23 25.49 2.31
C ASN A 103 0.77 26.70 3.15
N ARG A 104 0.15 26.47 4.32
CA ARG A 104 -0.26 27.53 5.25
C ARG A 104 0.91 28.17 5.99
N GLU A 105 1.95 27.40 6.28
CA GLU A 105 3.15 27.89 6.98
C GLU A 105 4.04 28.71 6.04
N SER A 106 4.16 28.30 4.77
CA SER A 106 4.87 29.07 3.74
C SER A 106 4.25 30.45 3.46
N GLY A 107 2.94 30.62 3.68
CA GLY A 107 2.22 31.90 3.48
C GLY A 107 2.43 32.96 4.56
N LYS A 108 3.15 32.67 5.66
CA LYS A 108 3.36 33.63 6.77
C LYS A 108 4.68 34.40 6.72
N ASN A 109 5.63 34.02 5.85
CA ASN A 109 6.92 34.70 5.71
C ASN A 109 6.98 35.70 4.53
N GLY A 110 5.83 36.12 3.99
CA GLY A 110 5.74 37.06 2.88
C GLY A 110 4.96 38.32 3.25
N SER A 111 5.53 39.19 4.07
CA SER A 111 5.07 40.58 4.21
C SER A 111 6.20 41.53 3.84
N ASN A 112 6.51 41.62 2.54
CA ASN A 112 6.88 42.91 1.99
C ASN A 112 6.11 43.08 0.67
N LYS A 113 5.17 44.02 0.69
CA LYS A 113 4.32 44.36 -0.45
C LYS A 113 5.16 45.20 -1.39
N ASN A 114 5.22 44.84 -2.67
CA ASN A 114 5.14 45.83 -3.73
C ASN A 114 4.20 45.33 -4.83
N SER A 115 3.32 46.26 -5.18
CA SER A 115 2.38 46.42 -6.29
C SER A 115 2.17 45.32 -7.33
N CYS A 116 0.88 45.18 -7.62
CA CYS A 116 0.27 44.83 -8.90
C CYS A 116 1.10 45.19 -10.13
N GLU A 117 1.56 44.17 -10.86
CA GLU A 117 1.69 44.20 -12.33
C GLU A 117 1.37 42.79 -12.86
N GLU A 118 0.27 42.66 -13.60
CA GLU A 118 0.09 41.61 -14.60
C GLU A 118 0.36 42.28 -15.94
N PRO A 119 1.19 41.69 -16.81
CA PRO A 119 0.59 41.21 -18.05
C PRO A 119 1.18 39.90 -18.58
N TYR A 120 0.28 38.94 -18.85
CA TYR A 120 0.06 38.30 -20.16
C TYR A 120 1.28 37.73 -20.93
N ASN A 121 1.26 36.38 -21.03
CA ASN A 121 1.68 35.49 -22.15
C ASN A 121 3.14 35.01 -22.17
N PHE A 122 3.44 33.78 -22.62
CA PHE A 122 3.10 33.16 -23.90
C PHE A 122 3.31 31.63 -23.85
N ASP A 123 2.93 30.92 -24.90
CA ASP A 123 2.80 29.46 -25.03
C ASP A 123 4.12 28.69 -25.29
N ASP A 124 3.96 27.36 -25.38
CA ASP A 124 4.60 26.45 -26.33
C ASP A 124 6.15 26.36 -26.43
N SER A 125 6.63 25.19 -25.99
CA SER A 125 7.65 24.34 -26.64
C SER A 125 9.16 24.71 -26.66
N SER A 126 9.93 23.82 -25.99
CA SER A 126 11.15 23.10 -26.45
C SER A 126 12.49 23.81 -26.73
N GLN A 127 13.58 23.16 -26.28
CA GLN A 127 14.91 23.06 -26.94
C GLN A 127 15.76 22.04 -26.14
N GLU A 128 15.96 20.81 -26.63
CA GLU A 128 17.02 20.34 -27.55
C GLU A 128 18.31 19.88 -26.85
N LEU A 129 18.73 18.65 -27.18
CA LEU A 129 20.07 18.09 -26.97
C LEU A 129 20.45 17.45 -28.32
N GLU A 130 21.28 18.16 -29.08
CA GLU A 130 21.82 17.72 -30.37
C GLU A 130 22.76 16.51 -30.19
N LEU A 131 22.56 15.49 -31.02
CA LEU A 131 23.61 14.61 -31.51
C LEU A 131 23.47 14.53 -33.03
N VAL A 132 24.38 15.22 -33.71
CA VAL A 132 24.53 15.22 -35.18
C VAL A 132 25.21 13.95 -35.66
N ILE A 133 24.63 13.22 -36.63
CA ILE A 133 25.33 12.60 -37.78
C ILE A 133 24.33 12.44 -38.97
N ASP A 134 24.48 13.32 -39.96
CA ASP A 134 24.23 13.26 -41.43
C ASP A 134 23.10 12.44 -42.11
N MET A 135 22.23 13.16 -42.87
CA MET A 135 21.99 13.09 -44.36
C MET A 135 21.60 11.71 -44.97
N ASP A 136 20.55 11.45 -45.78
CA ASP A 136 19.64 12.20 -46.68
C ASP A 136 18.49 11.21 -47.13
N PRO A 137 17.58 11.49 -48.11
CA PRO A 137 16.14 11.40 -47.89
C PRO A 137 15.40 10.43 -48.85
N GLN A 138 14.11 10.18 -48.63
CA GLN A 138 13.10 10.16 -49.71
C GLN A 138 11.68 10.01 -49.15
N THR A 139 10.98 11.14 -49.14
CA THR A 139 9.60 11.37 -49.60
C THR A 139 8.53 10.29 -49.32
N ARG A 140 7.42 10.71 -48.70
CA ARG A 140 6.13 10.94 -49.40
C ARG A 140 5.05 11.42 -48.43
N ASP A 141 4.58 12.64 -48.69
CA ASP A 141 3.26 13.15 -48.32
C ASP A 141 2.14 12.17 -48.70
N ILE A 142 1.14 12.03 -47.83
CA ILE A 142 -0.27 12.16 -48.19
C ILE A 142 -0.99 12.77 -46.98
N GLY A 143 -1.40 14.02 -47.12
CA GLY A 143 -2.40 14.64 -46.25
C GLY A 143 -3.81 14.17 -46.59
N VAL A 144 -4.69 14.13 -45.60
CA VAL A 144 -6.14 14.23 -45.81
C VAL A 144 -6.72 15.14 -44.75
N GLN A 145 -7.36 16.20 -45.24
CA GLN A 145 -8.01 17.27 -44.50
C GLN A 145 -9.21 16.79 -43.69
N CYS A 146 -9.25 17.28 -42.45
CA CYS A 146 -10.43 17.35 -41.60
C CYS A 146 -11.50 18.25 -42.25
N SER A 147 -12.75 17.77 -42.27
CA SER A 147 -13.89 18.59 -42.65
C SER A 147 -15.08 18.41 -41.69
N LEU A 148 -15.38 19.54 -41.05
CA LEU A 148 -16.69 20.04 -40.61
C LEU A 148 -17.40 19.37 -39.43
N CYS A 149 -17.35 20.09 -38.29
CA CYS A 149 -18.50 20.27 -37.40
C CYS A 149 -19.38 21.44 -37.91
N LYS A 150 -20.67 21.17 -38.07
CA LYS A 150 -21.85 22.06 -38.14
C LYS A 150 -23.00 21.12 -37.70
N CYS A 151 -23.84 21.38 -36.70
CA CYS A 151 -24.27 22.57 -35.98
C CYS A 151 -24.58 22.18 -34.52
#